data_AF-A0A8H7E9N3-F1
#
_entry.id   AF-A0A8H7E9N3-F1
#
_cell.length_a   1.000
_cell.length_b   1.000
_cell.length_c   1.000
_cell.angle_alpha   90.00
_cell.angle_beta   90.00
_cell.angle_gamma   90.00
#
_symmetry.space_group_name_H-M   'P 1'
#
loop_
_entity.id
_entity.type
_entity.pdbx_description
1 polymer ?
#
loop_
_entity_poly.entity_id
_entity_poly.type
_entity_poly.pdbx_seq_one_letter_code
_entity_poly.pdbx_strand_id
1 'polypeptide(L)'
;MGDGKEGAGHFDIEAAILLTPTIVDIASSSSGKVLAPLLSSIPCLPLLASLLAGFLARVLPPGWLKMVVRTVMGRDTPDEAVMSTVSFLASQNGVRQSLEMAKDEMKEIGEDRWEAEVWGIVDAGREYLKNKAGVMREPAKLVFYFADKDHWVADQTREAIIETRGDTGSPGRVKMVVAKAGELEHGWCLRHNGLVAKRVNGWVEEIMEES
;
A
#
# COMPACT_ATOMS: atom_id res chain seq x y z
N MET A 1 0.37 30.16 31.05
CA MET A 1 0.04 29.74 29.68
C MET A 1 1.35 29.63 28.90
N GLY A 2 1.84 28.41 28.68
CA GLY A 2 3.00 28.19 27.82
C GLY A 2 2.55 28.15 26.37
N ASP A 3 3.07 29.07 25.57
CA ASP A 3 2.87 29.15 24.13
C ASP A 3 3.74 28.06 23.46
N GLY A 4 3.18 26.85 23.37
CA GLY A 4 3.82 25.70 22.73
C GLY A 4 3.75 25.82 21.22
N LYS A 5 4.59 26.68 20.62
CA LYS A 5 4.88 26.59 19.19
C LYS A 5 5.77 25.37 18.97
N GLU A 6 5.13 24.23 18.72
CA GLU A 6 5.82 23.10 18.09
C GLU A 6 6.25 23.56 16.69
N GLY A 7 7.55 23.78 16.52
CA GLY A 7 8.18 23.83 15.21
C GLY A 7 8.10 22.44 14.60
N ALA A 8 6.95 22.09 14.04
CA ALA A 8 6.84 20.97 13.12
C ALA A 8 7.78 21.29 11.95
N GLY A 9 8.90 20.57 11.85
CA GLY A 9 9.81 20.68 10.72
C GLY A 9 8.99 20.57 9.43
N HIS A 10 9.08 21.59 8.58
CA HIS A 10 8.45 21.57 7.28
C HIS A 10 9.23 20.58 6.41
N PHE A 11 8.62 19.44 6.11
CA PHE A 11 9.17 18.48 5.16
C PHE A 11 8.69 18.84 3.77
N ASP A 12 9.63 18.97 2.84
CA ASP A 12 9.32 19.07 1.42
C ASP A 12 9.47 17.68 0.78
N ILE A 13 8.41 17.21 0.13
CA ILE A 13 8.39 15.88 -0.48
C ILE A 13 8.79 16.04 -1.93
N GLU A 14 10.03 15.67 -2.23
CA GLU A 14 10.59 15.74 -3.58
C GLU A 14 10.00 14.68 -4.52
N ALA A 15 9.77 13.46 -3.98
CA ALA A 15 9.22 12.36 -4.74
C ALA A 15 8.51 11.31 -3.87
N ALA A 16 7.66 10.51 -4.50
CA ALA A 16 7.06 9.32 -3.91
C ALA A 16 7.04 8.16 -4.90
N ILE A 17 7.55 6.99 -4.47
CA ILE A 17 7.53 5.75 -5.23
C ILE A 17 6.54 4.80 -4.56
N LEU A 18 5.45 4.50 -5.26
CA LEU A 18 4.34 3.72 -4.77
C LEU A 18 4.38 2.31 -5.37
N LEU A 19 4.57 1.31 -4.50
CA LEU A 19 4.68 -0.09 -4.87
C LEU A 19 3.34 -0.78 -4.63
N THR A 20 2.80 -1.43 -5.67
CA THR A 20 1.49 -2.12 -5.63
C THR A 20 0.40 -1.30 -4.92
N PRO A 21 0.17 -0.03 -5.31
CA PRO A 21 -0.58 0.91 -4.48
C PRO A 21 -2.09 0.66 -4.47
N THR A 22 -2.65 0.53 -3.27
CA THR A 22 -4.09 0.45 -2.99
C THR A 22 -4.64 1.83 -2.64
N ILE A 23 -4.68 2.73 -3.62
CA ILE A 23 -5.03 4.16 -3.39
C ILE A 23 -6.47 4.51 -3.76
N VAL A 24 -7.17 3.63 -4.47
CA VAL A 24 -8.54 3.81 -4.95
C VAL A 24 -9.24 2.44 -4.93
N ASP A 25 -10.52 2.43 -4.56
CA ASP A 25 -11.45 1.30 -4.64
C ASP A 25 -10.90 -0.05 -4.17
N ILE A 26 -10.24 -0.10 -3.00
CA ILE A 26 -9.65 -1.36 -2.50
C ILE A 26 -10.71 -2.46 -2.32
N ALA A 27 -11.95 -2.08 -2.00
CA ALA A 27 -13.09 -3.01 -1.88
C ALA A 27 -13.47 -3.68 -3.21
N SER A 28 -13.12 -3.09 -4.35
CA SER A 28 -13.39 -3.63 -5.70
C SER A 28 -12.35 -4.66 -6.16
N SER A 29 -11.22 -4.79 -5.44
CA SER A 29 -10.20 -5.81 -5.69
C SER A 29 -10.72 -7.23 -5.44
N SER A 30 -10.00 -8.26 -5.90
CA SER A 30 -10.45 -9.64 -5.71
C SER A 30 -10.47 -10.05 -4.24
N SER A 31 -9.49 -9.61 -3.45
CA SER A 31 -9.48 -9.75 -1.98
C SER A 31 -10.54 -8.88 -1.33
N GLY A 32 -10.67 -7.62 -1.76
CA GLY A 32 -11.66 -6.67 -1.23
C GLY A 32 -13.09 -7.16 -1.36
N LYS A 33 -13.44 -7.73 -2.52
CA LYS A 33 -14.76 -8.33 -2.80
C LYS A 33 -15.12 -9.46 -1.84
N VAL A 34 -14.14 -10.14 -1.26
CA VAL A 34 -14.35 -11.19 -0.25
C VAL A 34 -14.34 -10.61 1.16
N LEU A 35 -13.37 -9.75 1.46
CA LEU A 35 -13.11 -9.28 2.81
C LEU A 35 -14.06 -8.15 3.26
N ALA A 36 -14.35 -7.19 2.39
CA ALA A 36 -15.23 -6.06 2.69
C ALA A 36 -16.64 -6.47 3.16
N PRO A 37 -17.36 -7.40 2.48
CA PRO A 37 -18.68 -7.83 2.94
C PRO A 37 -18.59 -8.60 4.26
N LEU A 38 -17.52 -9.38 4.48
CA LEU A 38 -17.33 -10.15 5.71
C LEU A 38 -17.13 -9.22 6.93
N LEU A 39 -16.26 -8.22 6.79
CA LEU A 39 -16.00 -7.22 7.83
C LEU A 39 -17.18 -6.29 8.10
N SER A 40 -18.00 -6.01 7.08
CA SER A 40 -19.18 -5.16 7.21
C SER A 40 -20.38 -5.90 7.80
N SER A 41 -20.56 -7.17 7.44
CA SER A 41 -21.74 -7.96 7.83
C SER A 41 -21.61 -8.58 9.22
N ILE A 42 -20.40 -8.78 9.72
CA ILE A 42 -20.13 -9.40 11.02
C ILE A 42 -19.37 -8.39 11.90
N PRO A 43 -20.07 -7.54 12.67
CA PRO A 43 -19.44 -6.46 13.45
C PRO A 43 -18.36 -6.95 14.41
N CYS A 44 -18.51 -8.16 14.96
CA CYS A 44 -17.58 -8.76 15.91
C CYS A 44 -16.47 -9.59 15.24
N LEU A 45 -16.37 -9.62 13.91
CA LEU A 45 -15.40 -10.48 13.22
C LEU A 45 -13.94 -10.23 13.66
N PRO A 46 -13.44 -8.97 13.74
CA PRO A 46 -12.08 -8.73 14.21
C PRO A 46 -11.82 -9.31 15.61
N LEU A 47 -12.80 -9.18 16.51
CA LEU A 47 -12.72 -9.73 17.84
C LEU A 47 -12.71 -11.27 17.81
N LEU A 48 -13.66 -11.91 17.12
CA LEU A 48 -13.76 -13.36 17.04
C LEU A 48 -12.50 -13.99 16.42
N ALA A 49 -11.98 -13.40 15.35
CA ALA A 49 -10.74 -13.84 14.72
C ALA A 49 -9.54 -13.72 15.67
N SER A 50 -9.44 -12.62 16.43
CA SER A 50 -8.37 -12.44 17.41
C SER A 50 -8.45 -13.43 18.58
N LEU A 51 -9.66 -13.75 19.05
CA LEU A 51 -9.88 -14.74 20.11
C LEU A 51 -9.50 -16.14 19.62
N LEU A 52 -9.89 -16.48 18.39
CA LEU A 52 -9.51 -17.75 17.77
C LEU A 52 -8.00 -17.85 17.57
N ALA A 53 -7.35 -16.82 17.01
CA ALA A 53 -5.91 -16.80 16.82
C ALA A 53 -5.15 -16.93 18.15
N GLY A 54 -5.55 -16.17 19.17
CA GLY A 54 -4.96 -16.24 20.50
C GLY A 54 -5.22 -17.59 21.19
N PHE A 55 -6.37 -18.21 20.97
CA PHE A 55 -6.65 -19.57 21.45
C PHE A 55 -5.74 -20.60 20.78
N LEU A 56 -5.66 -20.59 19.45
CA LEU A 56 -4.80 -21.49 18.68
C LEU A 56 -3.32 -21.31 19.06
N ALA A 57 -2.87 -20.08 19.23
CA ALA A 57 -1.50 -19.77 19.63
C ALA A 57 -1.14 -20.26 21.04
N ARG A 58 -2.12 -20.35 21.95
CA ARG A 58 -1.91 -20.88 23.31
C ARG A 58 -2.04 -22.39 23.40
N VAL A 59 -2.91 -23.00 22.59
CA VAL A 59 -3.23 -24.45 22.69
C VAL A 59 -2.33 -25.30 21.81
N LEU A 60 -1.98 -24.82 20.61
CA LEU A 60 -1.16 -25.61 19.68
C LEU A 60 0.33 -25.56 20.09
N PRO A 61 1.03 -26.70 20.04
CA PRO A 61 2.49 -26.69 20.13
C PRO A 61 3.09 -25.78 19.04
N PRO A 62 4.21 -25.08 19.29
CA PRO A 62 4.78 -24.12 18.34
C PRO A 62 5.06 -24.71 16.94
N GLY A 63 5.50 -25.98 16.87
CA GLY A 63 5.74 -26.67 15.61
C GLY A 63 4.46 -26.93 14.80
N TRP A 64 3.33 -27.15 15.47
CA TRP A 64 2.04 -27.37 14.81
C TRP A 64 1.48 -26.07 14.27
N LEU A 65 1.54 -25.00 15.06
CA LEU A 65 1.14 -23.67 14.59
C LEU A 65 1.98 -23.24 13.38
N LYS A 66 3.30 -23.44 13.43
CA LYS A 66 4.19 -23.20 12.29
C LYS A 66 3.81 -24.04 11.06
N MET A 67 3.45 -25.31 11.25
CA MET A 67 3.02 -26.18 10.16
C MET A 67 1.71 -25.71 9.53
N VAL A 68 0.72 -25.32 10.35
CA VAL A 68 -0.55 -24.77 9.87
C VAL A 68 -0.30 -23.50 9.06
N VAL A 69 0.45 -22.55 9.62
CA VAL A 69 0.79 -21.29 8.94
C VAL A 69 1.53 -21.53 7.63
N ARG A 70 2.55 -22.40 7.61
CA ARG A 70 3.26 -22.76 6.37
C ARG A 70 2.36 -23.42 5.34
N THR A 71 1.41 -24.24 5.76
CA THR A 71 0.45 -24.87 4.84
C THR A 71 -0.42 -23.81 4.15
N VAL A 72 -0.89 -22.82 4.91
CA VAL A 72 -1.74 -21.73 4.39
C VAL A 72 -0.95 -20.77 3.51
N MET A 73 0.26 -20.38 3.95
CA MET A 73 1.11 -19.43 3.19
C MET A 73 1.79 -20.05 1.97
N GLY A 74 1.73 -21.38 1.79
CA GLY A 74 2.44 -22.08 0.73
C GLY A 74 3.80 -22.62 1.16
N ARG A 75 4.18 -23.78 0.61
CA ARG A 75 5.39 -24.54 1.02
C ARG A 75 6.69 -23.81 0.71
N ASP A 76 6.68 -23.00 -0.33
CA ASP A 76 7.80 -22.25 -0.87
C ASP A 76 7.99 -20.89 -0.18
N THR A 77 7.18 -20.55 0.82
CA THR A 77 7.31 -19.30 1.58
C THR A 77 8.54 -19.34 2.50
N PRO A 78 9.36 -18.27 2.52
CA PRO A 78 10.55 -18.18 3.39
C PRO A 78 10.22 -18.40 4.86
N ASP A 79 11.12 -19.06 5.59
CA ASP A 79 10.86 -19.42 7.00
C ASP A 79 10.67 -18.18 7.89
N GLU A 80 11.37 -17.09 7.60
CA GLU A 80 11.25 -15.81 8.31
C GLU A 80 9.85 -15.20 8.18
N ALA A 81 9.22 -15.30 7.00
CA ALA A 81 7.85 -14.83 6.78
C ALA A 81 6.82 -15.70 7.52
N VAL A 82 7.04 -17.02 7.54
CA VAL A 82 6.22 -17.95 8.33
C VAL A 82 6.33 -17.63 9.81
N MET A 83 7.55 -17.46 10.33
CA MET A 83 7.79 -17.16 11.74
C MET A 83 7.25 -15.78 12.14
N SER A 84 7.34 -14.79 11.25
CA SER A 84 6.71 -13.48 11.44
C SER A 84 5.20 -13.60 11.57
N THR A 85 4.57 -14.42 10.72
CA THR A 85 3.11 -14.67 10.77
C THR A 85 2.72 -15.44 12.03
N VAL A 86 3.50 -16.44 12.45
CA VAL A 86 3.29 -17.15 13.72
C VAL A 86 3.34 -16.17 14.90
N SER A 87 4.34 -15.29 14.92
CA SER A 87 4.51 -14.29 15.98
C SER A 87 3.38 -13.27 15.97
N PHE A 88 2.93 -12.86 14.78
CA PHE A 88 1.78 -11.99 14.60
C PHE A 88 0.49 -12.61 15.13
N LEU A 89 0.21 -13.88 14.82
CA LEU A 89 -0.96 -14.61 15.33
C LEU A 89 -0.93 -14.79 16.85
N ALA A 90 0.27 -14.94 17.43
CA ALA A 90 0.48 -15.04 18.87
C ALA A 90 0.44 -13.68 19.61
N SER A 91 0.46 -12.56 18.87
CA SER A 91 0.44 -11.23 19.47
C SER A 91 -0.89 -10.94 20.16
N GLN A 92 -0.85 -10.10 21.20
CA GLN A 92 -2.03 -9.82 22.03
C GLN A 92 -3.17 -9.15 21.25
N ASN A 93 -2.85 -8.20 20.38
CA ASN A 93 -3.84 -7.38 19.67
C ASN A 93 -3.63 -7.32 18.15
N GLY A 94 -2.57 -7.94 17.59
CA GLY A 94 -2.18 -7.74 16.19
C GLY A 94 -3.27 -8.15 15.20
N VAL A 95 -3.86 -9.33 15.38
CA VAL A 95 -4.96 -9.83 14.53
C VAL A 95 -6.18 -8.93 14.58
N ARG A 96 -6.54 -8.43 15.77
CA ARG A 96 -7.69 -7.52 15.91
C ARG A 96 -7.41 -6.20 15.22
N GLN A 97 -6.26 -5.59 15.52
CA GLN A 97 -5.87 -4.30 14.96
C GLN A 97 -5.76 -4.35 13.44
N SER A 98 -5.16 -5.40 12.87
CA SER A 98 -5.06 -5.54 11.41
C SER A 98 -6.43 -5.65 10.73
N LEU A 99 -7.38 -6.37 11.34
CA LEU A 99 -8.71 -6.52 10.77
C LEU A 99 -9.56 -5.26 10.92
N GLU A 100 -9.40 -4.51 12.00
CA GLU A 100 -10.03 -3.20 12.16
C GLU A 100 -9.44 -2.20 11.14
N MET A 101 -8.12 -2.17 10.97
CA MET A 101 -7.47 -1.34 9.93
C MET A 101 -7.96 -1.72 8.54
N ALA A 102 -7.98 -3.02 8.21
CA ALA A 102 -8.49 -3.48 6.92
C ALA A 102 -9.96 -3.07 6.71
N LYS A 103 -10.78 -3.10 7.77
CA LYS A 103 -12.18 -2.65 7.70
C LYS A 103 -12.29 -1.17 7.39
N ASP A 104 -11.49 -0.35 8.06
CA ASP A 104 -11.46 1.10 7.86
C ASP A 104 -10.92 1.44 6.46
N GLU A 105 -9.86 0.77 6.00
CA GLU A 105 -9.31 0.92 4.65
C GLU A 105 -10.35 0.57 3.57
N MET A 106 -11.13 -0.50 3.73
CA MET A 106 -12.20 -0.87 2.79
C MET A 106 -13.29 0.20 2.66
N LYS A 107 -13.43 1.07 3.66
CA LYS A 107 -14.40 2.16 3.68
C LYS A 107 -13.81 3.48 3.19
N GLU A 108 -12.60 3.81 3.64
CA GLU A 108 -11.95 5.09 3.36
C GLU A 108 -11.27 5.12 1.98
N ILE A 109 -10.69 4.01 1.55
CA ILE A 109 -10.06 3.87 0.22
C ILE A 109 -11.10 3.45 -0.81
N GLY A 110 -12.04 4.37 -1.07
CA GLY A 110 -13.06 4.26 -2.10
C GLY A 110 -12.67 5.02 -3.37
N GLU A 111 -13.62 5.78 -3.93
CA GLU A 111 -13.43 6.56 -5.16
C GLU A 111 -12.24 7.53 -5.07
N ASP A 112 -11.64 7.85 -6.23
CA ASP A 112 -10.56 8.84 -6.33
C ASP A 112 -11.05 10.23 -5.88
N ARG A 113 -10.65 10.63 -4.67
CA ARG A 113 -10.90 11.96 -4.09
C ARG A 113 -9.64 12.82 -4.06
N TRP A 114 -8.56 12.36 -4.69
CA TRP A 114 -7.29 13.07 -4.67
C TRP A 114 -7.34 14.30 -5.57
N GLU A 115 -6.96 15.45 -5.01
CA GLU A 115 -6.90 16.70 -5.76
C GLU A 115 -5.81 16.65 -6.83
N ALA A 116 -5.97 17.43 -7.91
CA ALA A 116 -4.99 17.51 -9.00
C ALA A 116 -3.58 17.90 -8.51
N GLU A 117 -3.50 18.66 -7.41
CA GLU A 117 -2.25 19.02 -6.71
C GLU A 117 -1.43 17.77 -6.32
N VAL A 118 -2.10 16.74 -5.79
CA VAL A 118 -1.44 15.51 -5.34
C VAL A 118 -0.83 14.77 -6.52
N TRP A 119 -1.52 14.76 -7.65
CA TRP A 119 -1.06 14.15 -8.91
C TRP A 119 0.01 14.96 -9.63
N GLY A 120 0.47 16.08 -9.06
CA GLY A 120 1.42 16.97 -9.71
C GLY A 120 0.94 17.56 -11.04
N ILE A 121 -0.39 17.53 -11.27
CA ILE A 121 -1.03 18.13 -12.44
C ILE A 121 -1.06 19.64 -12.18
N VAL A 122 -0.12 20.34 -12.79
CA VAL A 122 -0.10 21.79 -12.86
C VAL A 122 -0.78 22.24 -14.15
N ASP A 123 -1.60 23.29 -14.09
CA ASP A 123 -2.17 23.90 -15.29
C ASP A 123 -1.05 24.30 -16.27
N ALA A 124 -1.30 24.16 -17.57
CA ALA A 124 -0.38 24.59 -18.62
C ALA A 124 0.05 26.05 -18.40
N GLY A 125 1.28 26.25 -17.93
CA GLY A 125 1.85 27.57 -17.62
C GLY A 125 2.19 27.81 -16.14
N ARG A 126 1.90 26.89 -15.22
CA ARG A 126 2.36 26.94 -13.82
C ARG A 126 3.42 25.86 -13.56
N GLU A 127 4.59 26.27 -13.11
CA GLU A 127 5.68 25.34 -12.74
C GLU A 127 5.54 24.85 -11.28
N TYR A 128 4.89 25.65 -10.43
CA TYR A 128 4.79 25.47 -8.98
C TYR A 128 3.33 25.37 -8.50
N LEU A 129 3.09 24.52 -7.50
CA LEU A 129 1.84 24.40 -6.74
C LEU A 129 1.88 25.29 -5.49
N LYS A 130 0.72 25.82 -5.12
CA LYS A 130 0.56 26.62 -3.90
C LYS A 130 -0.14 25.77 -2.86
N ASN A 131 0.59 25.33 -1.84
CA ASN A 131 -0.01 24.57 -0.74
C ASN A 131 -0.93 25.44 0.13
N LYS A 132 -1.61 24.80 1.09
CA LYS A 132 -2.53 25.45 2.06
C LYS A 132 -1.93 26.60 2.89
N ALA A 133 -0.62 26.61 3.14
CA ALA A 133 0.09 27.69 3.83
C ALA A 133 0.56 28.82 2.88
N GLY A 134 0.23 28.73 1.59
CA GLY A 134 0.51 29.74 0.58
C GLY A 134 1.92 29.75 0.02
N VAL A 135 2.76 28.77 0.40
CA VAL A 135 4.13 28.64 -0.13
C VAL A 135 4.08 27.97 -1.51
N MET A 136 4.85 28.48 -2.47
CA MET A 136 4.99 27.86 -3.79
C MET A 136 6.00 26.71 -3.71
N ARG A 137 5.68 25.55 -4.28
CA ARG A 137 6.55 24.36 -4.29
C ARG A 137 6.45 23.66 -5.62
N GLU A 138 7.49 22.93 -6.01
CA GLU A 138 7.36 21.98 -7.10
C GLU A 138 6.51 20.79 -6.60
N PRO A 139 5.65 20.22 -7.45
CA PRO A 139 5.00 18.97 -7.10
C PRO A 139 6.00 17.84 -6.96
N ALA A 140 5.69 16.90 -6.07
CA ALA A 140 6.45 15.67 -5.95
C ALA A 140 6.45 14.89 -7.26
N LYS A 141 7.61 14.34 -7.64
CA LYS A 141 7.72 13.34 -8.71
C LYS A 141 7.10 12.03 -8.21
N LEU A 142 6.09 11.52 -8.91
CA LEU A 142 5.39 10.30 -8.52
C LEU A 142 5.77 9.14 -9.44
N VAL A 143 6.08 7.98 -8.86
CA VAL A 143 6.25 6.73 -9.61
C VAL A 143 5.28 5.69 -9.05
N PHE A 144 4.38 5.20 -9.88
CA PHE A 144 3.46 4.12 -9.53
C PHE A 144 3.94 2.83 -10.19
N TYR A 145 4.24 1.83 -9.37
CA TYR A 145 4.64 0.51 -9.84
C TYR A 145 3.57 -0.54 -9.52
N PHE A 146 2.74 -0.85 -10.51
CA PHE A 146 1.68 -1.84 -10.41
C PHE A 146 2.17 -3.23 -10.80
N ALA A 147 1.61 -4.25 -10.16
CA ALA A 147 1.72 -5.61 -10.65
C ALA A 147 0.79 -5.81 -11.85
N ASP A 148 1.17 -6.72 -12.77
CA ASP A 148 0.28 -7.17 -13.85
C ASP A 148 -0.99 -7.81 -13.29
N LYS A 149 -0.85 -8.58 -12.21
CA LYS A 149 -1.94 -9.17 -11.44
C LYS A 149 -1.74 -8.91 -9.95
N ASP A 150 -2.70 -8.20 -9.37
CA ASP A 150 -2.73 -7.85 -7.95
C ASP A 150 -4.11 -8.23 -7.38
N HIS A 151 -4.13 -8.84 -6.20
CA HIS A 151 -5.37 -9.25 -5.54
C HIS A 151 -5.98 -8.14 -4.67
N TRP A 152 -5.23 -7.08 -4.38
CA TRP A 152 -5.64 -5.92 -3.60
C TRP A 152 -5.84 -4.66 -4.43
N VAL A 153 -5.32 -4.62 -5.66
CA VAL A 153 -5.58 -3.55 -6.64
C VAL A 153 -6.47 -4.11 -7.76
N ALA A 154 -7.66 -3.54 -7.97
CA ALA A 154 -8.53 -3.97 -9.05
C ALA A 154 -7.95 -3.56 -10.42
N ASP A 155 -7.95 -4.48 -11.40
CA ASP A 155 -7.45 -4.23 -12.76
C ASP A 155 -8.10 -2.98 -13.38
N GLN A 156 -9.42 -2.84 -13.24
CA GLN A 156 -10.21 -1.69 -13.72
C GLN A 156 -9.76 -0.37 -13.08
N THR A 157 -9.49 -0.39 -11.78
CA THR A 157 -9.05 0.81 -11.04
C THR A 157 -7.63 1.22 -11.46
N ARG A 158 -6.71 0.25 -11.60
CA ARG A 158 -5.37 0.51 -12.14
C ARG A 158 -5.46 1.13 -13.53
N GLU A 159 -6.25 0.52 -14.43
CA GLU A 159 -6.40 0.99 -15.80
C GLU A 159 -6.98 2.41 -15.85
N ALA A 160 -8.01 2.69 -15.05
CA ALA A 160 -8.59 4.04 -14.95
C ALA A 160 -7.59 5.08 -14.43
N ILE A 161 -6.77 4.74 -13.42
CA ILE A 161 -5.72 5.64 -12.91
C ILE A 161 -4.67 5.91 -13.99
N ILE A 162 -4.22 4.88 -14.70
CA ILE A 162 -3.22 5.03 -15.78
C ILE A 162 -3.79 5.89 -16.92
N GLU A 163 -5.04 5.66 -17.31
CA GLU A 163 -5.70 6.44 -18.38
C GLU A 163 -5.90 7.90 -18.00
N THR A 164 -6.28 8.19 -16.75
CA THR A 164 -6.62 9.55 -16.30
C THR A 164 -5.43 10.35 -15.78
N ARG A 165 -4.40 9.69 -15.23
CA ARG A 165 -3.27 10.32 -14.53
C ARG A 165 -1.91 9.95 -15.11
N GLY A 166 -1.84 8.97 -16.01
CA GLY A 166 -0.60 8.62 -16.68
C GLY A 166 -0.11 9.73 -17.61
N ASP A 167 1.19 9.80 -17.79
CA ASP A 167 1.80 10.79 -18.68
C ASP A 167 1.35 10.57 -20.14
N THR A 168 0.54 11.50 -20.66
CA THR A 168 0.05 11.52 -22.04
C THR A 168 0.96 12.31 -23.00
N GLY A 169 2.25 12.48 -22.68
CA GLY A 169 3.24 13.05 -23.59
C GLY A 169 3.70 14.47 -23.26
N SER A 170 3.68 14.85 -21.99
CA SER A 170 4.46 15.99 -21.46
C SER A 170 5.65 15.43 -20.65
N PRO A 171 6.63 16.21 -20.19
CA PRO A 171 7.60 15.69 -19.22
C PRO A 171 6.85 15.38 -17.91
N GLY A 172 6.37 14.13 -17.79
CA GLY A 172 5.37 13.73 -16.82
C GLY A 172 5.92 13.57 -15.42
N ARG A 173 5.46 14.45 -14.52
CA ARG A 173 5.66 14.35 -13.07
C ARG A 173 5.07 13.07 -12.46
N VAL A 174 4.26 12.31 -13.22
CA VAL A 174 3.69 11.02 -12.80
C VAL A 174 4.08 9.92 -13.78
N LYS A 175 4.93 9.02 -13.31
CA LYS A 175 5.40 7.84 -14.03
C LYS A 175 4.56 6.63 -13.65
N MET A 176 3.82 6.09 -14.62
CA MET A 176 3.02 4.87 -14.43
C MET A 176 3.74 3.67 -15.03
N VAL A 177 4.03 2.65 -14.21
CA VAL A 177 4.72 1.43 -14.62
C VAL A 177 3.90 0.22 -14.24
N VAL A 178 3.63 -0.66 -15.21
CA VAL A 178 3.07 -2.00 -14.96
C VAL A 178 4.18 -3.03 -15.13
N ALA A 179 4.40 -3.85 -14.11
CA ALA A 179 5.36 -4.95 -14.14
C ALA A 179 5.00 -5.96 -15.22
N LYS A 180 5.98 -6.68 -15.78
CA LYS A 180 5.64 -7.81 -16.66
C LYS A 180 4.99 -8.92 -15.84
N ALA A 181 4.24 -9.79 -16.53
CA ALA A 181 3.59 -10.94 -15.91
C ALA A 181 4.56 -11.74 -15.03
N GLY A 182 4.21 -11.87 -13.74
CA GLY A 182 5.00 -12.60 -12.75
C GLY A 182 6.21 -11.87 -12.16
N GLU A 183 6.57 -10.66 -12.61
CA GLU A 183 7.70 -9.91 -12.05
C GLU A 183 7.39 -9.25 -10.69
N LEU A 184 6.12 -8.97 -10.42
CA LEU A 184 5.66 -8.30 -9.21
C LEU A 184 4.35 -8.91 -8.71
N GLU A 185 4.22 -9.00 -7.39
CA GLU A 185 3.01 -9.39 -6.68
C GLU A 185 2.80 -8.43 -5.51
N HIS A 186 1.59 -8.36 -4.94
CA HIS A 186 1.30 -7.46 -3.82
C HIS A 186 2.21 -7.73 -2.61
N GLY A 187 2.39 -9.01 -2.29
CA GLY A 187 3.32 -9.49 -1.27
C GLY A 187 4.77 -9.58 -1.75
N TRP A 188 5.23 -8.67 -2.60
CA TRP A 188 6.57 -8.70 -3.23
C TRP A 188 7.70 -8.86 -2.20
N CYS A 189 7.47 -8.42 -0.97
CA CYS A 189 8.42 -8.52 0.13
C CYS A 189 8.78 -9.98 0.50
N LEU A 190 8.01 -10.95 0.04
CA LEU A 190 8.26 -12.37 0.30
C LEU A 190 9.30 -12.97 -0.66
N ARG A 191 9.33 -12.53 -1.93
CA ARG A 191 10.10 -13.21 -2.99
C ARG A 191 10.81 -12.28 -3.96
N HIS A 192 10.27 -11.10 -4.19
CA HIS A 192 10.70 -10.19 -5.26
C HIS A 192 11.50 -8.97 -4.74
N ASN A 193 11.92 -8.99 -3.47
CA ASN A 193 12.72 -7.95 -2.82
C ASN A 193 13.86 -7.40 -3.69
N GLY A 194 14.72 -8.28 -4.22
CA GLY A 194 15.88 -7.86 -5.01
C GLY A 194 15.50 -7.19 -6.33
N LEU A 195 14.43 -7.65 -6.97
CA LEU A 195 13.92 -7.05 -8.21
C LEU A 195 13.34 -5.67 -7.92
N VAL A 196 12.48 -5.57 -6.90
CA VAL A 196 11.87 -4.29 -6.48
C VAL A 196 12.95 -3.30 -6.06
N ALA A 197 13.90 -3.70 -5.23
CA ALA A 197 15.00 -2.83 -4.80
C ALA A 197 15.81 -2.30 -5.98
N LYS A 198 16.13 -3.14 -6.98
CA LYS A 198 16.84 -2.70 -8.19
C LYS A 198 16.03 -1.69 -9.02
N ARG A 199 14.72 -1.89 -9.14
CA ARG A 199 13.83 -0.95 -9.85
C ARG A 199 13.73 0.38 -9.12
N VAL A 200 13.48 0.33 -7.81
CA VAL A 200 13.39 1.51 -6.95
C VAL A 200 14.69 2.30 -6.96
N ASN A 201 15.85 1.64 -6.85
CA ASN A 201 17.15 2.32 -6.91
C ASN A 201 17.33 3.09 -8.22
N GLY A 202 16.98 2.48 -9.36
CA GLY A 202 17.06 3.17 -10.65
C GLY A 202 16.16 4.41 -10.74
N TRP A 203 14.95 4.37 -10.16
CA TRP A 203 14.08 5.55 -10.09
C TRP A 203 14.60 6.61 -9.12
N VAL A 204 15.19 6.21 -8.00
CA VAL A 204 15.83 7.15 -7.07
C VAL A 204 16.99 7.87 -7.76
N GLU A 205 17.85 7.14 -8.48
CA GLU A 205 18.94 7.74 -9.27
C GLU A 205 18.40 8.72 -10.33
N GLU A 206 17.39 8.32 -11.11
CA GLU A 206 16.71 9.19 -12.09
C GLU A 206 16.14 10.47 -11.46
N ILE A 207 15.43 10.33 -10.33
CA ILE A 207 14.84 11.46 -9.61
C ILE A 207 15.93 12.44 -9.13
N MET A 208 17.03 11.90 -8.57
CA MET A 208 18.15 12.69 -8.04
C MET A 208 18.99 13.37 -9.13
N GLU A 209 19.06 12.80 -10.33
CA GLU A 209 19.73 13.44 -11.48
C GLU A 209 18.89 14.59 -12.09
N GLU A 210 17.57 14.52 -11.92
CA GLU A 210 16.61 15.52 -12.40
C GLU A 210 16.31 16.66 -11.40
N SER A 211 16.91 16.66 -10.21
CA SER A 211 16.69 17.65 -9.13
C SER A 211 17.91 18.56 -8.95
#